data_AF-A0AAD1HMI7-F1
#
_entry.id   AF-A0AAD1HMI7-F1
#
_cell.length_a   1.000
_cell.length_b   1.000
_cell.length_c   1.000
_cell.angle_alpha   90.00
_cell.angle_beta   90.00
_cell.angle_gamma   90.00
#
_symmetry.space_group_name_H-M   'P 1'
#
loop_
_entity.id
_entity.type
_entity.pdbx_description
1 polymer ?
#
loop_
_entity_poly.entity_id
_entity_poly.type
_entity_poly.pdbx_seq_one_letter_code
_entity_poly.pdbx_strand_id
1 'polypeptide(L)'
;MTNGLHRAVRVVLGALAAAAFLLAPTALLGTPSSQATPVAQGCYDGVIPWNPYLKSCSLPSTQPHVRGAAPDATAIIACHDHPGCLSWYVNGGP
;
A
#
# COMPACT_ATOMS: atom_id res chain seq x y z
N MET A 1 -35.31 44.67 -12.94
CA MET A 1 -35.22 43.63 -11.89
C MET A 1 -34.30 42.46 -12.29
N THR A 2 -33.28 42.67 -13.13
CA THR A 2 -32.42 41.60 -13.68
C THR A 2 -31.08 41.49 -12.93
N ASN A 3 -30.50 42.63 -12.50
CA ASN A 3 -29.17 42.67 -11.90
C ASN A 3 -29.06 41.99 -10.52
N GLY A 4 -30.14 42.02 -9.72
CA GLY A 4 -30.18 41.36 -8.41
C GLY A 4 -30.17 39.83 -8.51
N LEU A 5 -30.86 39.29 -9.52
CA LEU A 5 -30.91 37.86 -9.77
C LEU A 5 -29.55 37.33 -10.24
N HIS A 6 -28.86 38.04 -11.13
CA HIS A 6 -27.50 37.66 -11.55
C HIS A 6 -26.49 37.67 -10.40
N ARG A 7 -26.61 38.61 -9.46
CA ARG A 7 -25.76 38.66 -8.27
C ARG A 7 -26.02 37.48 -7.33
N ALA A 8 -27.28 37.14 -7.09
CA ALA A 8 -27.65 35.99 -6.27
C ALA A 8 -27.13 34.68 -6.88
N VAL A 9 -27.30 34.48 -8.19
CA VAL A 9 -26.83 33.30 -8.91
C VAL A 9 -25.31 33.14 -8.77
N ARG A 10 -24.53 34.21 -8.94
CA ARG A 10 -23.05 34.14 -8.80
C ARG A 10 -22.61 33.78 -7.38
N VAL A 11 -23.30 34.27 -6.35
CA VAL A 11 -23.00 33.95 -4.95
C VAL A 11 -23.29 32.47 -4.66
N VAL A 12 -24.41 31.96 -5.16
CA VAL A 12 -24.79 30.54 -4.98
C VAL A 12 -23.81 29.61 -5.69
N LEU A 13 -23.42 29.92 -6.93
CA LEU A 13 -22.42 29.14 -7.66
C LEU A 13 -21.05 29.13 -6.97
N GLY A 14 -20.61 30.27 -6.42
CA GLY A 14 -19.36 30.36 -5.66
C GLY A 14 -19.38 29.52 -4.38
N ALA A 15 -20.50 29.53 -3.64
CA ALA A 15 -20.66 28.74 -2.43
C ALA A 15 -20.63 27.22 -2.70
N LEU A 16 -21.26 26.78 -3.79
CA LEU A 16 -21.25 25.37 -4.19
C LEU A 16 -19.85 24.88 -4.59
N ALA A 17 -19.08 25.69 -5.31
CA ALA A 17 -17.71 25.35 -5.69
C ALA A 17 -16.78 25.20 -4.48
N ALA A 18 -16.91 26.09 -3.48
CA ALA A 18 -16.14 26.02 -2.25
C ALA A 18 -16.47 24.75 -1.42
N ALA A 19 -17.76 24.39 -1.36
CA ALA A 19 -18.19 23.17 -0.66
C ALA A 19 -17.64 21.90 -1.33
N ALA A 20 -17.66 21.84 -2.68
CA ALA A 20 -17.10 20.70 -3.42
C ALA A 20 -15.58 20.54 -3.20
N PHE A 21 -14.84 21.65 -3.13
CA PHE A 21 -13.39 21.61 -2.89
C PHE A 21 -13.03 21.09 -1.50
N LEU A 22 -13.83 21.38 -0.48
CA LEU A 22 -13.62 20.89 0.89
C LEU A 22 -14.01 19.42 1.08
N LEU A 23 -14.97 18.92 0.29
CA LEU A 23 -15.49 17.54 0.41
C LEU A 23 -14.80 16.53 -0.53
N ALA A 24 -14.08 16.97 -1.56
CA ALA A 24 -13.40 16.08 -2.50
C ALA A 24 -12.32 15.16 -1.88
N PRO A 25 -11.49 15.59 -0.90
CA PRO A 25 -10.39 14.75 -0.40
C PRO A 25 -10.87 13.52 0.38
N THR A 26 -12.06 13.57 1.00
CA THR A 26 -12.55 12.49 1.86
C THR A 26 -13.06 11.28 1.06
N ALA A 27 -13.41 11.47 -0.21
CA ALA A 27 -13.80 10.38 -1.11
C ALA A 27 -12.61 9.50 -1.54
N LEU A 28 -11.39 10.04 -1.56
CA LEU A 28 -10.16 9.31 -1.87
C LEU A 28 -9.60 8.55 -0.66
N LEU A 29 -9.92 9.00 0.56
CA LEU A 29 -9.53 8.32 1.81
C LEU A 29 -10.45 7.15 2.18
N GLY A 30 -11.58 7.01 1.48
CA GLY A 30 -12.59 5.98 1.69
C GLY A 30 -12.31 4.64 1.01
N THR A 31 -11.16 4.46 0.34
CA THR A 31 -10.74 3.11 -0.03
C THR A 31 -10.42 2.36 1.26
N PRO A 32 -11.17 1.29 1.63
CA PRO A 32 -10.62 0.37 2.58
C PRO A 32 -9.33 -0.14 1.95
N SER A 33 -8.18 0.25 2.50
CA SER A 33 -7.01 -0.59 2.39
C SER A 33 -7.50 -1.99 2.73
N SER A 34 -7.27 -2.98 1.86
CA SER A 34 -7.49 -4.38 2.22
C SER A 34 -6.80 -4.55 3.57
N GLN A 35 -7.58 -4.52 4.64
CA GLN A 35 -7.09 -4.75 5.98
C GLN A 35 -6.63 -6.18 5.90
N ALA A 36 -5.31 -6.36 5.78
CA ALA A 36 -4.66 -7.63 5.96
C ALA A 36 -5.18 -8.14 7.31
N THR A 37 -6.11 -9.08 7.25
CA THR A 37 -6.64 -9.73 8.43
C THR A 37 -5.44 -10.34 9.13
N PRO A 38 -5.23 -10.05 10.42
CA PRO A 38 -4.12 -10.65 11.14
C PRO A 38 -4.44 -12.14 11.29
N VAL A 39 -4.00 -12.93 10.32
CA VAL A 39 -4.06 -14.38 10.39
C VAL A 39 -3.01 -14.82 11.40
N ALA A 40 -3.47 -15.37 12.51
CA ALA A 40 -2.62 -16.08 13.45
C ALA A 40 -2.23 -17.44 12.84
N GLN A 41 -1.38 -17.47 11.80
CA GLN A 41 -0.69 -18.68 11.33
C GLN A 41 0.46 -18.35 10.36
N GLY A 42 1.47 -19.23 10.31
CA GLY A 42 2.83 -19.04 9.78
C GLY A 42 3.08 -18.63 8.32
N CYS A 43 2.11 -18.10 7.57
CA CYS A 43 2.32 -17.44 6.27
C CYS A 43 1.18 -16.43 5.95
N TYR A 44 1.42 -15.51 5.02
CA TYR A 44 0.44 -14.51 4.55
C TYR A 44 0.23 -14.62 3.04
N ASP A 45 -0.92 -14.17 2.54
CA ASP A 45 -1.17 -14.13 1.09
C ASP A 45 -0.44 -12.94 0.44
N GLY A 46 0.47 -13.22 -0.48
CA GLY A 46 1.22 -12.21 -1.23
C GLY A 46 2.66 -12.01 -0.77
N VAL A 47 3.26 -10.86 -1.12
CA VAL A 47 4.62 -10.46 -0.71
C VAL A 47 4.57 -9.10 -0.02
N ILE A 48 5.18 -8.99 1.15
CA ILE A 48 5.35 -7.71 1.85
C ILE A 48 6.68 -7.11 1.40
N PRO A 49 6.67 -5.94 0.73
CA PRO A 49 7.90 -5.26 0.36
C PRO A 49 8.78 -5.02 1.58
N TRP A 50 10.10 -5.04 1.38
CA TRP A 50 11.10 -4.76 2.44
C TRP A 50 11.22 -5.80 3.56
N ASN A 51 10.41 -6.86 3.57
CA ASN A 51 10.53 -7.90 4.58
C ASN A 51 10.64 -9.31 3.96
N PRO A 52 11.88 -9.78 3.69
CA PRO A 52 12.09 -11.08 3.05
C PRO A 52 11.90 -12.28 4.00
N TYR A 53 11.74 -12.06 5.31
CA TYR A 53 11.63 -13.13 6.30
C TYR A 53 10.21 -13.65 6.47
N LEU A 54 9.22 -12.90 6.00
CA LEU A 54 7.84 -13.32 6.07
C LEU A 54 7.57 -14.35 4.97
N LYS A 55 6.89 -15.43 5.33
CA LYS A 55 6.52 -16.50 4.40
C LYS A 55 5.22 -16.19 3.66
N SER A 56 5.25 -16.28 2.34
CA SER A 56 4.06 -16.19 1.50
C SER A 56 3.37 -17.55 1.38
N CYS A 57 2.04 -17.60 1.47
CA CYS A 57 1.24 -18.79 1.16
C CYS A 57 0.95 -18.92 -0.35
N SER A 58 1.03 -17.82 -1.10
CA SER A 58 0.69 -17.78 -2.54
C SER A 58 1.89 -18.07 -3.46
N LEU A 59 3.09 -18.07 -2.91
CA LEU A 59 4.32 -18.39 -3.62
C LEU A 59 4.89 -19.73 -3.15
N PRO A 60 5.50 -20.52 -4.05
CA PRO A 60 6.21 -21.73 -3.66
C PRO A 60 7.42 -21.36 -2.81
N SER A 61 7.32 -21.50 -1.48
CA SER A 61 8.47 -21.48 -0.58
C SER A 61 9.05 -22.89 -0.50
N THR A 62 10.12 -23.14 -1.23
CA THR A 62 10.70 -24.48 -1.36
C THR A 62 11.41 -25.00 -0.10
N GLN A 63 11.87 -24.14 0.82
CA GLN A 63 12.59 -24.57 2.03
C GLN A 63 12.48 -23.56 3.20
N PRO A 64 12.72 -23.98 4.46
CA PRO A 64 13.07 -23.08 5.56
C PRO A 64 14.30 -22.24 5.20
N HIS A 65 14.30 -20.96 5.58
CA HIS A 65 15.45 -20.10 5.34
C HIS A 65 16.63 -20.56 6.21
N VAL A 66 17.78 -20.78 5.56
CA VAL A 66 19.06 -21.06 6.22
C VAL A 66 20.07 -20.04 5.67
N ARG A 67 20.88 -19.45 6.55
CA ARG A 67 21.94 -18.53 6.11
C ARG A 67 22.87 -19.24 5.12
N GLY A 68 23.20 -18.55 4.03
CA GLY A 68 23.98 -19.08 2.91
C GLY A 68 23.21 -19.93 1.91
N ALA A 69 21.94 -20.26 2.17
CA ALA A 69 21.09 -20.94 1.21
C ALA A 69 20.65 -20.00 0.08
N ALA A 70 20.21 -20.59 -1.03
CA ALA A 70 19.59 -19.83 -2.11
C ALA A 70 18.32 -19.11 -1.59
N PRO A 71 18.11 -17.84 -1.96
CA PRO A 71 16.91 -17.11 -1.58
C PRO A 71 15.67 -17.70 -2.25
N ASP A 72 14.56 -17.74 -1.52
CA ASP A 72 13.27 -18.14 -2.07
C ASP A 72 12.62 -17.01 -2.88
N ALA A 73 11.58 -17.35 -3.66
CA ALA A 73 10.88 -16.40 -4.52
C ALA A 73 10.32 -15.21 -3.73
N THR A 74 9.84 -15.43 -2.50
CA THR A 74 9.31 -14.35 -1.64
C THR A 74 10.40 -13.33 -1.32
N ALA A 75 11.60 -13.79 -0.94
CA ALA A 75 12.72 -12.92 -0.63
C ALA A 75 13.22 -12.12 -1.85
N ILE A 76 13.23 -12.74 -3.04
CA ILE A 76 13.60 -12.06 -4.29
C ILE A 76 12.62 -10.93 -4.60
N ILE A 77 11.31 -11.20 -4.50
CA ILE A 77 10.27 -10.21 -4.80
C ILE A 77 10.24 -9.12 -3.71
N ALA A 78 10.37 -9.48 -2.43
CA ALA A 78 10.34 -8.54 -1.30
C ALA A 78 11.52 -7.54 -1.35
N CYS A 79 12.67 -7.98 -1.87
CA CYS A 79 13.88 -7.18 -2.01
C CYS A 79 14.06 -6.54 -3.39
N HIS A 80 13.06 -6.61 -4.28
CA HIS A 80 13.12 -5.99 -5.60
C HIS A 80 13.47 -4.49 -5.49
N ASP A 81 14.39 -4.00 -6.32
CA ASP A 81 14.94 -2.63 -6.31
C ASP A 81 15.62 -2.17 -4.99
N HIS A 82 15.89 -3.07 -4.05
CA HIS A 82 16.52 -2.74 -2.76
C HIS A 82 17.93 -3.31 -2.67
N PRO A 83 18.97 -2.53 -3.04
CA PRO A 83 20.35 -3.00 -3.00
C PRO A 83 20.73 -3.39 -1.56
N GLY A 84 21.34 -4.56 -1.42
CA GLY A 84 21.76 -5.10 -0.13
C GLY A 84 20.68 -5.90 0.64
N CYS A 85 19.39 -5.79 0.31
CA CYS A 85 18.33 -6.54 1.00
C CYS A 85 18.49 -8.06 0.85
N LEU A 86 18.72 -8.55 -0.38
CA LEU A 86 18.98 -9.96 -0.63
C LEU A 86 20.30 -10.43 0.00
N SER A 87 21.34 -9.59 -0.05
CA SER A 87 22.63 -9.88 0.57
C SER A 87 22.50 -10.04 2.08
N TRP A 88 21.69 -9.19 2.72
CA TRP A 88 21.35 -9.24 4.14
C TRP A 88 20.51 -10.47 4.47
N TYR A 89 19.56 -10.83 3.63
CA TYR A 89 18.78 -12.05 3.80
C TYR A 89 19.66 -13.30 3.76
N VAL A 90 20.50 -13.44 2.73
CA VAL A 90 21.33 -14.65 2.52
C VAL A 90 22.45 -14.77 3.55
N ASN A 91 23.22 -13.71 3.79
CA ASN A 91 24.37 -13.78 4.70
C ASN A 91 23.97 -13.55 6.16
N GLY A 92 22.78 -12.97 6.34
CA GLY A 92 22.31 -12.41 7.59
C GLY A 92 23.12 -11.17 7.99
N GLY A 93 22.40 -10.15 8.44
CA GLY A 93 22.95 -8.81 8.66
C GLY A 93 24.11 -8.65 9.62
N PRO A 94 24.68 -7.42 9.72
CA PRO A 94 25.40 -6.99 10.91
C PRO A 94 24.66 -7.32 12.20
#